data_AF-A0A1V6GCA9-F1
#
_entry.id   AF-A0A1V6GCA9-F1
#
_cell.length_a   1.000
_cell.length_b   1.000
_cell.length_c   1.000
_cell.angle_alpha   90.00
_cell.angle_beta   90.00
_cell.angle_gamma   90.00
#
_symmetry.space_group_name_H-M   'P 1'
#
loop_
_entity.id
_entity.type
_entity.pdbx_description
1 polymer ?
#
loop_
_entity_poly.entity_id
_entity_poly.type
_entity_poly.pdbx_seq_one_letter_code
_entity_poly.pdbx_strand_id
1 'polypeptide(L)' 'MDDLQRRYISHVLDLTGGRIGGPGGAAEVLGMKRTTLQARMKKLGIS' A
#
# COMPACT_ATOMS: atom_id res chain seq x y z
N MET A 1 -2.88 13.72 -8.71
CA MET A 1 -3.62 12.93 -7.69
C MET A 1 -2.87 11.65 -7.35
N ASP A 2 -2.32 10.96 -8.36
CA ASP A 2 -1.55 9.72 -8.19
C ASP A 2 -0.28 9.87 -7.32
N ASP A 3 0.38 11.04 -7.34
CA ASP A 3 1.59 11.28 -6.52
C ASP A 3 1.35 11.21 -5.01
N LEU A 4 0.21 11.72 -4.54
CA LEU A 4 -0.13 11.70 -3.13
C LEU A 4 -0.41 10.27 -2.68
N GLN A 5 -1.16 9.52 -3.49
CA GLN A 5 -1.42 8.10 -3.24
C GLN A 5 -0.15 7.27 -3.24
N ARG A 6 0.76 7.52 -4.18
CA ARG A 6 2.05 6.82 -4.26
C ARG A 6 2.87 7.08 -3.00
N ARG A 7 2.97 8.34 -2.58
CA ARG A 7 3.70 8.75 -1.38
C ARG A 7 3.09 8.13 -0.13
N TYR A 8 1.76 8.12 -0.05
CA TYR A 8 1.02 7.54 1.08
C TYR A 8 1.20 6.03 1.17
N ILE A 9 1.03 5.30 0.05
CA ILE A 9 1.26 3.85 0.01
C ILE A 9 2.72 3.52 0.34
N SER A 10 3.68 4.27 -0.20
CA SER A 10 5.10 4.07 0.11
C SER A 10 5.39 4.32 1.59
N HIS A 11 4.80 5.36 2.20
CA HIS A 11 4.98 5.64 3.62
C HIS A 11 4.40 4.55 4.51
N VAL A 12 3.19 4.06 4.19
CA VAL A 12 2.60 2.95 4.94
C VAL A 12 3.40 1.67 4.76
N LEU A 13 3.89 1.37 3.56
CA LEU A 13 4.77 0.22 3.34
C LEU A 13 6.06 0.31 4.16
N ASP A 14 6.64 1.50 4.28
CA ASP A 14 7.83 1.73 5.12
C ASP A 14 7.51 1.48 6.60
N LEU A 15 6.39 2.03 7.09
CA LEU A 15 5.90 1.82 8.46
C LEU A 15 5.60 0.35 8.78
N THR A 16 5.11 -0.42 7.80
CA THR A 16 4.79 -1.84 7.98
C THR A 16 5.96 -2.77 7.63
N GLY A 17 7.13 -2.23 7.28
CA GLY A 17 8.33 -3.00 6.93
C GLY A 17 8.16 -3.81 5.63
N GLY A 18 7.41 -3.28 4.66
CA GLY A 18 7.11 -3.93 3.39
C GLY A 18 5.98 -4.96 3.46
N ARG A 19 5.27 -5.06 4.59
CA ARG A 19 4.16 -6.01 4.74
C ARG A 19 2.92 -5.49 4.03
N ILE A 20 2.53 -6.13 2.93
CA ILE A 20 1.36 -5.74 2.11
C ILE A 20 0.04 -6.25 2.72
N GLY A 21 0.03 -7.41 3.37
CA GLY A 21 -1.19 -8.00 3.95
C GLY A 21 -0.93 -8.79 5.23
N GLY A 22 -2.03 -9.18 5.90
CA GLY A 22 -2.03 -9.74 7.25
C GLY A 22 -2.21 -8.67 8.34
N PRO A 23 -2.31 -9.08 9.61
CA PRO A 23 -2.47 -8.16 10.74
C PRO A 23 -1.32 -7.16 10.80
N GLY A 24 -1.64 -5.86 10.87
CA GLY A 24 -0.69 -4.75 10.82
C GLY A 24 -0.04 -4.53 9.45
N GLY A 25 -0.55 -5.14 8.38
CA GLY A 25 -0.06 -4.91 7.02
C GLY A 25 -0.60 -3.61 6.41
N ALA A 26 0.05 -3.14 5.35
CA ALA A 26 -0.29 -1.89 4.68
C ALA A 26 -1.75 -1.87 4.18
N ALA A 27 -2.29 -3.01 3.75
CA ALA A 27 -3.70 -3.12 3.38
C ALA A 27 -4.65 -2.88 4.56
N GLU A 28 -4.29 -3.34 5.76
CA GLU A 28 -5.09 -3.16 6.97
C GLU A 28 -5.01 -1.70 7.45
N VAL A 29 -3.82 -1.12 7.47
CA VAL A 29 -3.60 0.30 7.81
C VAL A 29 -4.33 1.23 6.83
N LEU A 30 -4.33 0.89 5.54
CA LEU A 30 -5.05 1.63 4.51
C LEU A 30 -6.56 1.30 4.45
N GLY A 31 -7.05 0.37 5.28
CA GLY A 31 -8.46 -0.02 5.32
C GLY A 31 -8.98 -0.62 4.01
N MET A 32 -8.10 -1.27 3.23
CA MET A 32 -8.41 -1.78 1.90
C MET A 32 -8.03 -3.24 1.74
N LYS A 33 -8.69 -3.96 0.81
CA LYS A 33 -8.33 -5.35 0.53
C LYS A 33 -6.88 -5.42 -0.01
N ARG A 34 -6.12 -6.44 0.43
CA ARG A 34 -4.77 -6.74 -0.09
C ARG A 34 -4.72 -6.72 -1.62
N THR A 35 -5.70 -7.34 -2.28
CA THR A 35 -5.76 -7.41 -3.74
C THR A 35 -5.94 -6.04 -4.39
N THR A 36 -6.72 -5.15 -3.77
CA THR A 36 -6.88 -3.76 -4.21
C THR A 36 -5.59 -2.97 -4.01
N LEU A 37 -4.89 -3.18 -2.89
CA LEU A 37 -3.61 -2.52 -2.64
C LEU A 37 -2.57 -2.95 -3.69
N GLN A 38 -2.48 -4.25 -3.97
CA GLN A 38 -1.59 -4.75 -5.02
C GLN A 38 -1.93 -4.17 -6.40
N ALA A 39 -3.21 -4.11 -6.78
CA ALA A 39 -3.61 -3.50 -8.05
C ALA A 39 -3.23 -2.01 -8.13
N ARG A 40 -3.39 -1.25 -7.03
CA ARG A 40 -2.95 0.14 -6.95
C ARG A 40 -1.43 0.27 -6.99
N MET A 41 -0.68 -0.57 -6.29
CA MET A 41 0.78 -0.60 -6.32
C MET A 41 1.30 -0.84 -7.74
N LYS A 42 0.70 -1.79 -8.47
CA LYS A 42 1.03 -2.07 -9.88
C LYS A 42 0.69 -0.89 -10.78
N LYS A 43 -0.47 -0.24 -10.57
CA LYS A 43 -0.88 0.95 -11.33
C LYS A 43 0.04 2.15 -11.09
N LEU A 44 0.59 2.28 -9.88
CA LEU A 44 1.44 3.39 -9.46
C LEU A 44 2.95 3.10 -9.65
N GLY A 45 3.33 1.93 -10.16
CA GLY A 45 4.73 1.55 -10.37
C GLY A 45 5.54 1.44 -9.06
N ILE A 46 4.92 0.96 -7.99
CA ILE A 46 5.56 0.71 -6.68
C ILE A 46 6.11 -0.73 -6.60
N SER A 47 5.62 -1.64 -7.45
CA SER A 47 6.03 -3.04 -7.56
C SER A 47 6.33 -3.43 -8.99
#